data_AF-A0A6P0T836-F1
#
_entry.id   AF-A0A6P0T836-F1
#
_cell.length_a   1.000
_cell.length_b   1.000
_cell.length_c   1.000
_cell.angle_alpha   90.00
_cell.angle_beta   90.00
_cell.angle_gamma   90.00
#
_symmetry.space_group_name_H-M   'P 1'
#
loop_
_entity.id
_entity.type
_entity.pdbx_description
1 polymer ?
#
loop_
_entity_poly.entity_id
_entity_poly.type
_entity_poly.pdbx_seq_one_letter_code
_entity_poly.pdbx_strand_id
1 'polypeptide(L)'
;ISKEKAWASLVEELGISDIAAATEQLEGNPLVDELKVKVSKPKDVLILAQQLSQLPGIDEVQYMDQTLKQMRQLHHGLGWVSLIITTILSLTAVAVVTTTMRLIVIARRREIEIMQLVGATRSWIYLPFMLQGITFGVAGAALAWVLLIGLRQFLTNLLATGPDFIEFIATVVPPDPLKIVVLPLLLLILGGSVGLLGSCLAVSLESIAIGK
;
A
#
# COMPACT_ATOMS: atom_id res chain seq x y z
N ILE A 1 -23.91 26.04 -3.44
CA ILE A 1 -24.13 26.36 -4.86
C ILE A 1 -25.56 26.86 -4.92
N SER A 2 -25.77 28.13 -5.30
CA SER A 2 -27.13 28.64 -5.36
C SER A 2 -27.89 27.98 -6.52
N LYS A 3 -29.20 27.86 -6.39
CA LYS A 3 -30.09 27.29 -7.40
C LYS A 3 -29.92 27.94 -8.78
N GLU A 4 -29.65 29.24 -8.85
CA GLU A 4 -29.46 29.92 -10.14
C GLU A 4 -28.15 29.49 -10.81
N LYS A 5 -27.10 29.28 -10.01
CA LYS A 5 -25.80 28.86 -10.51
C LYS A 5 -25.78 27.38 -10.88
N ALA A 6 -26.49 26.54 -10.12
CA ALA A 6 -26.67 25.13 -10.43
C ALA A 6 -27.46 24.93 -11.74
N TRP A 7 -28.50 25.75 -11.96
CA TRP A 7 -29.29 25.73 -13.18
C TRP A 7 -28.48 26.12 -14.41
N ALA A 8 -27.70 27.19 -14.32
CA ALA A 8 -26.82 27.63 -15.40
C ALA A 8 -25.80 26.54 -15.79
N SER A 9 -25.18 25.85 -14.82
CA SER A 9 -24.23 24.76 -15.13
C SER A 9 -24.89 23.53 -15.75
N LEU A 10 -26.12 23.20 -15.35
CA LEU A 10 -26.84 22.04 -15.87
C LEU A 10 -27.31 22.26 -17.32
N VAL A 11 -27.77 23.47 -17.64
CA VAL A 11 -28.16 23.85 -19.02
C VAL A 11 -26.96 23.83 -19.96
N GLU A 12 -25.78 24.25 -19.48
CA GLU A 12 -24.51 24.18 -20.21
C GLU A 12 -24.05 22.74 -20.45
N GLU A 13 -24.10 21.87 -19.43
CA GLU A 13 -23.77 20.43 -19.57
C GLU A 13 -24.71 19.69 -20.54
N LEU A 14 -25.98 20.10 -20.61
CA LEU A 14 -26.97 19.53 -21.54
C LEU A 14 -26.86 20.08 -22.98
N GLY A 15 -25.96 21.06 -23.22
CA GLY A 15 -25.74 21.63 -24.55
C GLY A 15 -26.88 22.51 -25.06
N ILE A 16 -27.77 22.97 -24.17
CA ILE A 16 -28.91 23.82 -24.52
C ILE A 16 -28.43 25.27 -24.53
N SER A 17 -28.50 25.92 -25.69
CA SER A 17 -27.93 27.25 -25.91
C SER A 17 -28.72 28.38 -25.23
N ASP A 18 -29.94 28.11 -24.80
CA ASP A 18 -30.88 29.13 -24.36
C ASP A 18 -31.56 28.77 -23.02
N ILE A 19 -31.03 29.36 -21.94
CA ILE A 19 -31.47 29.14 -20.55
C ILE A 19 -32.92 29.62 -20.36
N ALA A 20 -33.35 30.64 -21.11
CA ALA A 20 -34.69 31.20 -21.01
C ALA A 20 -35.76 30.22 -21.54
N ALA A 21 -35.51 29.58 -22.69
CA ALA A 21 -36.43 28.62 -23.29
C ALA A 21 -36.60 27.35 -22.43
N ALA A 22 -35.50 26.87 -21.81
CA ALA A 22 -35.54 25.72 -20.90
C ALA A 22 -36.30 26.03 -19.60
N THR A 23 -36.22 27.27 -19.10
CA THR A 23 -36.90 27.71 -17.87
C THR A 23 -38.40 27.91 -18.10
N GLU A 24 -38.80 28.35 -19.30
CA GLU A 24 -40.21 28.55 -19.67
C GLU A 24 -40.93 27.21 -19.92
N GLN A 25 -40.25 26.21 -20.51
CA GLN A 25 -40.80 24.86 -20.72
C GLN A 25 -41.01 24.06 -19.42
N LEU A 26 -40.29 24.39 -18.35
CA LEU A 26 -40.34 23.69 -17.06
C LEU A 26 -41.08 24.49 -15.99
N GLU A 27 -41.75 25.59 -16.36
CA GLU A 27 -42.48 26.48 -15.44
C GLU A 27 -41.62 27.01 -14.27
N GLY A 28 -40.31 27.14 -14.47
CA GLY A 28 -39.37 27.67 -13.48
C GLY A 28 -38.11 26.83 -13.27
N ASN A 29 -37.27 27.24 -12.30
CA ASN A 29 -36.07 26.51 -11.90
C ASN A 29 -36.43 25.44 -10.84
N PRO A 30 -36.34 24.14 -11.16
CA PRO A 30 -36.70 23.07 -10.22
C PRO A 30 -35.58 22.76 -9.20
N LEU A 31 -34.39 23.36 -9.34
CA LEU A 31 -33.25 23.07 -8.47
C LEU A 31 -33.34 23.79 -7.14
N VAL A 32 -32.92 23.09 -6.09
CA VAL A 32 -32.75 23.62 -4.73
C VAL A 32 -31.31 24.06 -4.50
N ASP A 33 -31.08 24.88 -3.48
CA ASP A 33 -29.73 25.27 -3.08
C ASP A 33 -28.96 24.06 -2.52
N GLU A 34 -27.77 23.79 -3.05
CA GLU A 34 -26.97 22.62 -2.66
C GLU A 34 -25.67 23.03 -1.94
N LEU A 35 -25.36 22.35 -0.83
CA LEU A 35 -24.07 22.50 -0.16
C LEU A 35 -23.21 21.24 -0.35
N LYS A 36 -22.17 21.31 -1.20
CA LYS A 36 -21.23 20.19 -1.40
C LYS A 36 -20.13 20.21 -0.33
N VAL A 37 -20.21 19.28 0.61
CA VAL A 37 -19.22 19.14 1.70
C VAL A 37 -18.25 17.99 1.38
N LYS A 38 -16.95 18.28 1.28
CA LYS A 38 -15.90 17.27 1.12
C LYS A 38 -15.34 16.88 2.48
N VAL A 39 -15.41 15.60 2.81
CA VAL A 39 -14.87 15.06 4.06
C VAL A 39 -13.51 14.42 3.79
N SER A 40 -12.51 14.77 4.60
CA SER A 40 -11.13 14.26 4.43
C SER A 40 -10.97 12.79 4.79
N LYS A 41 -11.81 12.27 5.70
CA LYS A 41 -11.79 10.88 6.16
C LYS A 41 -13.10 10.19 5.80
N PRO A 42 -13.07 9.10 5.01
CA PRO A 42 -14.28 8.38 4.61
C PRO A 42 -15.11 7.83 5.78
N LYS A 43 -14.49 7.62 6.95
CA LYS A 43 -15.15 7.12 8.17
C LYS A 43 -16.06 8.16 8.83
N ASP A 44 -15.76 9.45 8.62
CA ASP A 44 -16.43 10.55 9.32
C ASP A 44 -17.65 11.06 8.54
N VAL A 45 -17.83 10.59 7.29
CA VAL A 45 -18.94 10.97 6.40
C VAL A 45 -20.30 10.68 7.04
N LEU A 46 -20.44 9.51 7.68
CA LEU A 46 -21.72 9.11 8.30
C LEU A 46 -22.06 9.98 9.51
N ILE A 47 -21.06 10.29 10.34
CA ILE A 47 -21.22 11.10 11.55
C ILE A 47 -21.55 12.54 11.17
N LEU A 48 -20.82 13.09 10.20
CA LEU A 48 -21.06 14.44 9.68
C LEU A 48 -22.42 14.54 8.98
N ALA A 49 -22.83 13.53 8.21
CA ALA A 49 -24.14 13.53 7.56
C ALA A 49 -25.28 13.57 8.58
N GLN A 50 -25.18 12.80 9.68
CA GLN A 50 -26.17 12.81 10.76
C GLN A 50 -26.20 14.13 11.54
N GLN A 51 -25.04 14.76 11.76
CA GLN A 51 -24.98 16.07 12.40
C GLN A 51 -25.55 17.17 11.52
N LEU A 52 -25.29 17.12 10.21
CA LEU A 52 -25.80 18.09 9.25
C LEU A 52 -27.31 17.93 9.05
N SER A 53 -27.85 16.71 9.04
CA SER A 53 -29.30 16.49 8.93
C SER A 53 -30.12 17.02 10.12
N GLN A 54 -29.47 17.37 11.24
CA GLN A 54 -30.14 17.93 12.43
C GLN A 54 -30.10 19.47 12.47
N LEU A 55 -29.41 20.12 11.53
CA LEU A 55 -29.34 21.57 11.49
C LEU A 55 -30.61 22.17 10.87
N PRO A 56 -31.18 23.22 11.48
CA PRO A 56 -32.34 23.91 10.90
C PRO A 56 -31.94 24.58 9.57
N GLY A 57 -32.70 24.31 8.51
CA GLY A 57 -32.46 24.82 7.16
C GLY A 57 -31.84 23.82 6.18
N ILE A 58 -31.63 22.55 6.58
CA ILE A 58 -31.18 21.46 5.70
C ILE A 58 -32.35 20.48 5.48
N ASP A 59 -32.80 20.35 4.23
CA ASP A 59 -33.99 19.56 3.88
C ASP A 59 -33.64 18.07 3.64
N GLU A 60 -32.59 17.80 2.86
CA GLU A 60 -32.10 16.44 2.57
C GLU A 60 -30.57 16.38 2.52
N VAL A 61 -30.00 15.32 3.11
CA VAL A 61 -28.56 15.03 3.02
C VAL A 61 -28.39 13.72 2.24
N GLN A 62 -27.99 13.81 0.98
CA GLN A 62 -27.63 12.63 0.18
C GLN A 62 -26.17 12.25 0.41
N TYR A 63 -25.94 10.99 0.81
CA TYR A 63 -24.62 10.44 1.03
C TYR A 63 -24.51 9.01 0.44
N MET A 64 -23.48 8.76 -0.38
CA MET A 64 -23.25 7.48 -1.11
C MET A 64 -22.67 6.36 -0.22
N ASP A 65 -23.29 6.06 0.91
CA ASP A 65 -22.75 5.12 1.91
C ASP A 65 -22.70 3.66 1.41
N GLN A 66 -23.69 3.18 0.67
CA GLN A 66 -23.73 1.78 0.22
C GLN A 66 -22.58 1.43 -0.74
N THR A 67 -22.31 2.26 -1.74
CA THR A 67 -21.20 2.06 -2.69
C THR A 67 -19.85 2.15 -1.99
N LEU A 68 -19.69 3.10 -1.06
CA LEU A 68 -18.47 3.24 -0.26
C LEU A 68 -18.28 2.06 0.71
N LYS A 69 -19.36 1.52 1.29
CA LYS A 69 -19.31 0.31 2.15
C LYS A 69 -18.85 -0.91 1.35
N GLN A 70 -19.39 -1.15 0.17
CA GLN A 70 -19.00 -2.26 -0.70
C GLN A 70 -17.52 -2.17 -1.12
N MET A 71 -17.06 -0.99 -1.55
CA MET A 71 -15.64 -0.76 -1.87
C MET A 71 -14.73 -1.00 -0.65
N ARG A 72 -15.13 -0.55 0.55
CA ARG A 72 -14.37 -0.80 1.78
C ARG A 72 -14.31 -2.28 2.14
N GLN A 73 -15.41 -3.01 2.02
CA GLN A 73 -15.45 -4.44 2.29
C GLN A 73 -14.54 -5.21 1.32
N LEU A 74 -14.57 -4.87 0.03
CA LEU A 74 -13.67 -5.45 -0.97
C LEU A 74 -12.20 -5.15 -0.65
N HIS A 75 -11.87 -3.89 -0.36
CA HIS A 75 -10.51 -3.50 0.01
C HIS A 75 -10.03 -4.21 1.28
N HIS A 76 -10.92 -4.39 2.27
CA HIS A 76 -10.59 -5.12 3.49
C HIS A 76 -10.33 -6.60 3.20
N GLY A 77 -11.17 -7.24 2.36
CA GLY A 77 -10.96 -8.61 1.89
C GLY A 77 -9.64 -8.80 1.18
N LEU A 78 -9.29 -7.91 0.23
CA LEU A 78 -7.99 -7.91 -0.44
C LEU A 78 -6.83 -7.73 0.55
N GLY A 79 -7.00 -6.88 1.56
CA GLY A 79 -6.03 -6.70 2.63
C GLY A 79 -5.71 -8.01 3.33
N TRP A 80 -6.73 -8.77 3.73
CA TRP A 80 -6.54 -10.08 4.39
C TRP A 80 -5.83 -11.09 3.49
N VAL A 81 -6.24 -11.19 2.22
CA VAL A 81 -5.59 -12.09 1.26
C VAL A 81 -4.12 -11.73 1.09
N SER A 82 -3.80 -10.44 0.94
CA SER A 82 -2.42 -9.98 0.79
C SER A 82 -1.57 -10.27 2.03
N LEU A 83 -2.14 -10.16 3.23
CA LEU A 83 -1.46 -10.44 4.49
C LEU A 83 -1.12 -11.93 4.62
N ILE A 84 -2.05 -12.81 4.25
CA ILE A 84 -1.84 -14.27 4.26
C ILE A 84 -0.70 -14.63 3.30
N ILE A 85 -0.77 -14.16 2.05
CA ILE A 85 0.25 -14.46 1.02
C ILE A 85 1.63 -13.94 1.46
N THR A 86 1.70 -12.70 1.95
CA THR A 86 2.95 -12.10 2.42
C THR A 86 3.57 -12.88 3.58
N THR A 87 2.73 -13.36 4.51
CA THR A 87 3.19 -14.16 5.65
C THR A 87 3.79 -15.48 5.20
N ILE A 88 3.12 -16.18 4.28
CA ILE A 88 3.61 -17.45 3.73
C ILE A 88 4.94 -17.25 2.99
N LEU A 89 5.02 -16.25 2.10
CA LEU A 89 6.25 -15.94 1.35
C LEU A 89 7.41 -15.56 2.28
N SER A 90 7.13 -14.78 3.32
CA SER A 90 8.13 -14.41 4.33
C SER A 90 8.68 -15.65 5.04
N LEU A 91 7.80 -16.57 5.44
CA LEU A 91 8.21 -17.84 6.05
C LEU A 91 9.05 -18.69 5.09
N THR A 92 8.67 -18.76 3.82
CA THR A 92 9.47 -19.45 2.78
C THR A 92 10.84 -18.80 2.62
N ALA A 93 10.92 -17.48 2.56
CA ALA A 93 12.19 -16.76 2.45
C ALA A 93 13.12 -17.06 3.65
N VAL A 94 12.57 -17.02 4.87
CA VAL A 94 13.30 -17.39 6.10
C VAL A 94 13.82 -18.82 6.02
N ALA A 95 12.99 -19.77 5.57
CA ALA A 95 13.38 -21.18 5.44
C ALA A 95 14.50 -21.39 4.41
N VAL A 96 14.42 -20.71 3.26
CA VAL A 96 15.46 -20.74 2.22
C VAL A 96 16.76 -20.15 2.77
N VAL A 97 16.73 -18.94 3.34
CA VAL A 97 17.93 -18.31 3.94
C VAL A 97 18.55 -19.21 5.00
N THR A 98 17.74 -19.80 5.88
CA THR A 98 18.21 -20.72 6.93
C THR A 98 18.96 -21.91 6.34
N THR A 99 18.39 -22.53 5.30
CA THR A 99 18.96 -23.72 4.67
C THR A 99 20.24 -23.38 3.92
N THR A 100 20.27 -22.27 3.19
CA THR A 100 21.45 -21.78 2.49
C THR A 100 22.59 -21.44 3.46
N MET A 101 22.29 -20.79 4.59
CA MET A 101 23.31 -20.48 5.60
C MET A 101 23.97 -21.74 6.15
N ARG A 102 23.20 -22.78 6.45
CA ARG A 102 23.75 -24.07 6.91
C ARG A 102 24.72 -24.67 5.89
N LEU A 103 24.37 -24.64 4.60
CA LEU A 103 25.26 -25.15 3.55
C LEU A 103 26.57 -24.36 3.50
N ILE A 104 26.51 -23.03 3.64
CA ILE A 104 27.70 -22.16 3.67
C ILE A 104 28.56 -22.44 4.89
N VAL A 105 27.96 -22.59 6.08
CA VAL A 105 28.69 -22.90 7.33
C VAL A 105 29.43 -24.23 7.21
N ILE A 106 28.77 -25.27 6.69
CA ILE A 106 29.38 -26.58 6.46
C ILE A 106 30.57 -26.48 5.50
N ALA A 107 30.41 -25.73 4.40
CA ALA A 107 31.48 -25.53 3.42
C ALA A 107 32.71 -24.80 4.00
N ARG A 108 32.50 -23.93 5.01
CA ARG A 108 33.56 -23.14 5.67
C ARG A 108 33.99 -23.72 7.01
N ARG A 109 33.64 -24.97 7.32
CA ARG A 109 33.93 -25.63 8.62
C ARG A 109 35.40 -25.54 9.03
N ARG A 110 36.34 -25.70 8.08
CA ARG A 110 37.79 -25.65 8.36
C ARG A 110 38.26 -24.26 8.80
N GLU A 111 37.71 -23.20 8.22
CA GLU A 111 38.03 -21.83 8.64
C GLU A 111 37.50 -21.56 10.06
N ILE A 112 36.28 -22.02 10.34
CA ILE A 112 35.65 -21.89 11.67
C ILE A 112 36.47 -22.63 12.73
N GLU A 113 36.98 -23.82 12.42
CA GLU A 113 37.83 -24.61 13.32
C GLU A 113 39.15 -23.88 13.65
N ILE A 114 39.79 -23.24 12.67
CA ILE A 114 40.97 -22.40 12.90
C ILE A 114 40.63 -21.20 13.79
N MET A 115 39.51 -20.52 13.55
CA MET A 115 39.07 -19.39 14.38
C MET A 115 38.81 -19.82 15.83
N GLN A 116 38.26 -21.02 16.04
CA GLN A 116 38.06 -21.57 17.39
C GLN A 116 39.38 -21.88 18.11
N LEU A 117 40.39 -22.39 17.40
CA LEU A 117 41.71 -22.70 17.97
C LEU A 117 42.49 -21.45 18.41
N VAL A 118 42.24 -20.30 17.79
CA VAL A 118 42.84 -19.00 18.16
C VAL A 118 42.04 -18.30 19.28
N GLY A 119 40.96 -18.92 19.78
CA GLY A 119 40.14 -18.38 20.87
C GLY A 119 39.10 -17.35 20.43
N ALA A 120 38.67 -17.36 19.17
CA ALA A 120 37.62 -16.46 18.70
C ALA A 120 36.30 -16.69 19.44
N THR A 121 35.65 -15.61 19.86
CA THR A 121 34.35 -15.66 20.54
C THR A 121 33.27 -16.17 19.59
N ARG A 122 32.26 -16.90 20.10
CA ARG A 122 31.13 -17.41 19.30
C ARG A 122 30.49 -16.33 18.42
N SER A 123 30.29 -15.12 18.95
CA SER A 123 29.72 -13.99 18.19
C SER A 123 30.58 -13.57 16.98
N TRP A 124 31.91 -13.64 17.09
CA TRP A 124 32.82 -13.34 15.97
C TRP A 124 32.72 -14.35 14.84
N ILE A 125 32.42 -15.60 15.17
CA ILE A 125 32.20 -16.67 14.18
C ILE A 125 30.86 -16.43 13.45
N TYR A 126 29.81 -16.03 14.17
CA TYR A 126 28.45 -15.91 13.61
C TYR A 126 28.17 -14.58 12.89
N LEU A 127 28.85 -13.49 13.26
CA LEU A 127 28.67 -12.16 12.68
C LEU A 127 28.71 -12.12 11.13
N PRO A 128 29.69 -12.75 10.44
CA PRO A 128 29.73 -12.72 8.98
C PRO A 128 28.50 -13.39 8.34
N PHE A 129 27.97 -14.45 8.94
CA PHE A 129 26.78 -15.14 8.45
C PHE A 129 25.50 -14.33 8.69
N MET A 130 25.40 -13.64 9.82
CA MET A 130 24.31 -12.69 10.09
C MET A 130 24.30 -11.55 9.07
N LEU A 131 25.48 -10.98 8.79
CA LEU A 131 25.64 -9.93 7.79
C LEU A 131 25.23 -10.42 6.39
N GLN A 132 25.63 -11.63 6.02
CA GLN A 132 25.28 -12.23 4.74
C GLN A 132 23.75 -12.41 4.61
N GLY A 133 23.06 -12.81 5.68
CA GLY A 133 21.59 -12.87 5.71
C GLY A 133 20.92 -11.52 5.50
N ILE A 134 21.41 -10.49 6.19
CA ILE A 134 20.93 -9.11 5.98
C ILE A 134 21.17 -8.69 4.53
N THR A 135 22.33 -8.98 3.95
CA THR A 135 22.62 -8.60 2.55
C THR A 135 21.67 -9.27 1.55
N PHE A 136 21.28 -10.53 1.77
CA PHE A 136 20.25 -11.18 0.94
C PHE A 136 18.89 -10.51 1.08
N GLY A 137 18.48 -10.16 2.30
CA GLY A 137 17.22 -9.46 2.56
C GLY A 137 17.18 -8.06 1.93
N VAL A 138 18.27 -7.29 2.08
CA VAL A 138 18.43 -5.95 1.50
C VAL A 138 18.50 -6.00 -0.02
N ALA A 139 19.25 -6.94 -0.60
CA ALA A 139 19.33 -7.09 -2.05
C ALA A 139 17.98 -7.51 -2.65
N GLY A 140 17.25 -8.42 -2.00
CA GLY A 140 15.90 -8.81 -2.40
C GLY A 140 14.92 -7.64 -2.34
N ALA A 141 15.00 -6.83 -1.28
CA ALA A 141 14.20 -5.61 -1.13
C ALA A 141 14.50 -4.57 -2.22
N ALA A 142 15.78 -4.33 -2.50
CA ALA A 142 16.21 -3.43 -3.57
C ALA A 142 15.70 -3.90 -4.94
N LEU A 143 15.81 -5.20 -5.23
CA LEU A 143 15.33 -5.79 -6.48
C LEU A 143 13.80 -5.71 -6.61
N ALA A 144 13.07 -5.98 -5.52
CA ALA A 144 11.62 -5.82 -5.46
C ALA A 144 11.19 -4.37 -5.73
N TRP A 145 11.92 -3.38 -5.19
CA TRP A 145 11.65 -1.97 -5.44
C TRP A 145 11.84 -1.59 -6.91
N VAL A 146 12.93 -2.04 -7.53
CA VAL A 146 13.19 -1.81 -8.96
C VAL A 146 12.09 -2.44 -9.82
N LEU A 147 11.69 -3.68 -9.53
CA LEU A 147 10.59 -4.36 -10.22
C LEU A 147 9.26 -3.61 -10.06
N LEU A 148 8.97 -3.09 -8.87
CA LEU A 148 7.74 -2.34 -8.60
C LEU A 148 7.68 -1.06 -9.43
N ILE A 149 8.79 -0.29 -9.50
CA ILE A 149 8.87 0.91 -10.34
C ILE A 149 8.73 0.54 -11.82
N GLY A 150 9.46 -0.49 -12.27
CA GLY A 150 9.40 -0.95 -13.65
C GLY A 150 8.00 -1.41 -14.05
N LEU A 151 7.33 -2.18 -13.20
CA LEU A 151 5.96 -2.65 -13.41
C LEU A 151 4.99 -1.46 -13.43
N ARG A 152 5.12 -0.51 -12.50
CA ARG A 152 4.30 0.71 -12.49
C ARG A 152 4.43 1.46 -13.82
N GLN A 153 5.64 1.71 -14.28
CA GLN A 153 5.88 2.44 -15.53
C GLN A 153 5.37 1.67 -16.74
N PHE A 154 5.53 0.34 -16.75
CA PHE A 154 5.03 -0.53 -17.80
C PHE A 154 3.49 -0.49 -17.88
N LEU A 155 2.79 -0.60 -16.74
CA LEU A 155 1.34 -0.48 -16.70
C LEU A 155 0.87 0.90 -17.15
N THR A 156 1.48 1.99 -16.67
CA THR A 156 1.07 3.34 -17.08
C THR A 156 1.25 3.55 -18.58
N ASN A 157 2.31 3.02 -19.19
CA ASN A 157 2.56 3.17 -20.61
C ASN A 157 1.59 2.33 -21.47
N LEU A 158 1.23 1.12 -21.01
CA LEU A 158 0.25 0.28 -21.71
C LEU A 158 -1.18 0.83 -21.61
N LEU A 159 -1.50 1.47 -20.49
CA LEU A 159 -2.86 1.87 -20.14
C LEU A 159 -3.16 3.35 -20.45
N ALA A 160 -2.15 4.13 -20.87
CA ALA A 160 -2.34 5.48 -21.42
C ALA A 160 -3.22 5.52 -22.68
N THR A 161 -3.55 4.35 -23.26
CA THR A 161 -4.45 4.19 -24.41
C THR A 161 -5.87 3.71 -24.01
N GLY A 162 -6.15 3.52 -22.71
CA GLY A 162 -7.43 3.01 -22.18
C GLY A 162 -8.28 4.06 -21.45
N PRO A 163 -9.54 3.75 -21.08
CA PRO A 163 -10.49 4.72 -20.51
C PRO A 163 -10.11 5.17 -19.08
N ASP A 164 -10.54 6.39 -18.73
CA ASP A 164 -10.30 7.21 -17.51
C ASP A 164 -10.30 6.49 -16.15
N PHE A 165 -10.88 5.28 -16.07
CA PHE A 165 -10.90 4.46 -14.86
C PHE A 165 -9.49 4.09 -14.35
N ILE A 166 -8.50 4.03 -15.23
CA ILE A 166 -7.12 3.68 -14.86
C ILE A 166 -6.33 4.92 -14.40
N GLU A 167 -6.67 6.10 -14.92
CA GLU A 167 -6.14 7.37 -14.43
C GLU A 167 -6.50 7.54 -12.94
N PHE A 168 -7.71 7.11 -12.53
CA PHE A 168 -8.09 7.07 -11.11
C PHE A 168 -7.17 6.17 -10.27
N ILE A 169 -6.83 4.95 -10.70
CA ILE A 169 -5.89 4.07 -9.97
C ILE A 169 -4.47 4.66 -9.94
N ALA A 170 -4.01 5.27 -11.04
CA ALA A 170 -2.72 5.93 -11.11
C ALA A 170 -2.62 7.17 -10.20
N THR A 171 -3.75 7.86 -9.97
CA THR A 171 -3.83 9.10 -9.19
C THR A 171 -4.12 8.86 -7.70
N VAL A 172 -4.68 7.70 -7.32
CA VAL A 172 -4.97 7.34 -5.92
C VAL A 172 -3.70 7.17 -5.06
N VAL A 173 -2.53 7.01 -5.69
CA VAL A 173 -1.24 7.28 -5.04
C VAL A 173 -0.64 8.52 -5.68
N PRO A 174 -1.03 9.73 -5.25
CA PRO A 174 -0.31 10.92 -5.67
C PRO A 174 1.17 10.71 -5.30
N PRO A 175 2.11 11.07 -6.19
CA PRO A 175 3.53 10.98 -5.91
C PRO A 175 3.89 12.06 -4.89
N ASP A 176 3.50 11.85 -3.64
CA ASP A 176 4.06 12.61 -2.54
C ASP A 176 5.57 12.30 -2.55
N PRO A 177 6.44 13.32 -2.67
CA PRO A 177 7.89 13.10 -2.68
C PRO A 177 8.34 12.35 -1.42
N LEU A 178 7.61 12.50 -0.32
CA LEU A 178 7.79 11.72 0.91
C LEU A 178 7.55 10.21 0.71
N LYS A 179 6.52 9.80 -0.03
CA LYS A 179 6.20 8.37 -0.24
C LYS A 179 7.26 7.69 -1.12
N ILE A 180 7.84 8.40 -2.08
CA ILE A 180 8.90 7.87 -2.95
C ILE A 180 10.17 7.51 -2.14
N VAL A 181 10.43 8.21 -1.03
CA VAL A 181 11.59 7.95 -0.17
C VAL A 181 11.25 7.00 0.99
N VAL A 182 10.09 7.19 1.62
CA VAL A 182 9.69 6.41 2.81
C VAL A 182 9.39 4.95 2.47
N LEU A 183 8.75 4.69 1.33
CA LEU A 183 8.34 3.34 0.94
C LEU A 183 9.51 2.39 0.65
N PRO A 184 10.55 2.76 -0.14
CA PRO A 184 11.72 1.91 -0.30
C PRO A 184 12.49 1.73 1.01
N LEU A 185 12.56 2.77 1.85
CA LEU A 185 13.21 2.66 3.16
C LEU A 185 12.51 1.61 4.04
N LEU A 186 11.18 1.65 4.11
CA LEU A 186 10.38 0.67 4.85
C LEU A 186 10.59 -0.75 4.28
N LEU A 187 10.60 -0.88 2.96
CA LEU A 187 10.83 -2.15 2.26
C LEU A 187 12.22 -2.71 2.56
N LEU A 188 13.27 -1.88 2.57
CA LEU A 188 14.63 -2.28 2.94
C LEU A 188 14.72 -2.70 4.41
N ILE A 189 14.06 -1.98 5.32
CA ILE A 189 14.01 -2.36 6.74
C ILE A 189 13.33 -3.72 6.88
N LEU A 190 12.16 -3.91 6.25
CA LEU A 190 11.38 -5.13 6.35
C LEU A 190 12.13 -6.33 5.73
N GLY A 191 12.69 -6.15 4.52
CA GLY A 191 13.51 -7.17 3.87
C GLY A 191 14.76 -7.52 4.67
N GLY A 192 15.45 -6.51 5.22
CA GLY A 192 16.57 -6.69 6.13
C GLY A 192 16.20 -7.44 7.40
N SER A 193 15.05 -7.13 8.01
CA SER A 193 14.52 -7.86 9.17
C SER A 193 14.24 -9.33 8.84
N VAL A 194 13.62 -9.64 7.69
CA VAL A 194 13.37 -11.02 7.26
C VAL A 194 14.69 -11.78 7.04
N GLY A 195 15.68 -11.15 6.39
CA GLY A 195 17.00 -11.72 6.19
C GLY A 195 17.76 -11.96 7.51
N LEU A 196 17.66 -11.02 8.44
CA LEU A 196 18.21 -11.15 9.79
C LEU A 196 17.56 -12.30 10.56
N LEU A 197 16.23 -12.39 10.54
CA LEU A 197 15.49 -13.47 11.20
C LEU A 197 15.88 -14.84 10.64
N GLY A 198 15.96 -14.98 9.31
CA GLY A 198 16.42 -16.20 8.65
C GLY A 198 17.83 -16.61 9.06
N SER A 199 18.79 -15.68 9.07
CA SER A 199 20.16 -16.01 9.46
C SER A 199 20.29 -16.27 10.97
N CYS A 200 19.58 -15.53 11.80
CA CYS A 200 19.60 -15.74 13.25
C CYS A 200 19.00 -17.10 13.64
N LEU A 201 17.94 -17.55 12.96
CA LEU A 201 17.37 -18.88 13.16
C LEU A 201 18.34 -19.99 12.71
N ALA A 202 19.10 -19.77 11.63
CA ALA A 202 20.15 -20.71 11.21
C ALA A 202 21.20 -20.91 12.30
N VAL A 203 21.71 -19.80 12.84
CA VAL A 203 22.73 -19.80 13.89
C VAL A 203 22.20 -20.42 15.19
N SER A 204 20.98 -20.10 15.60
CA SER A 204 20.42 -20.62 16.85
C SER A 204 20.24 -22.14 16.81
N LEU A 205 19.72 -22.67 15.70
CA LEU A 205 19.58 -24.11 15.45
C LEU A 205 20.92 -24.84 15.50
N GLU A 206 21.98 -24.23 14.97
CA GLU A 206 23.32 -24.82 14.93
C GLU A 206 24.04 -24.70 16.27
N SER A 207 23.84 -23.61 17.01
CA SER A 207 24.36 -23.46 18.37
C SER A 207 23.79 -24.48 19.36
N ILE A 208 22.53 -24.87 19.18
CA ILE A 208 21.85 -25.91 19.97
C ILE A 208 22.38 -27.30 19.61
N ALA A 209 22.72 -27.52 18.33
CA ALA A 209 23.28 -28.79 17.86
C ALA A 209 24.73 -29.01 18.31
N ILE A 210 25.54 -27.96 18.45
CA ILE A 210 26.95 -28.01 18.88
C ILE A 210 27.08 -27.93 20.42
N GLY A 211 26.01 -27.56 21.13
CA GLY A 211 25.94 -27.49 22.60
C GLY A 211 25.62 -28.82 23.31
N LYS A 212 25.47 -29.93 22.57
CA LYS A 212 25.40 -31.31 23.06
C LYS A 212 26.59 -32.09 22.54
#